data_AF-A0A7S3JWH3-F1
#
_entry.id   AF-A0A7S3JWH3-F1
#
_cell.length_a   1.000
_cell.length_b   1.000
_cell.length_c   1.000
_cell.angle_alpha   90.00
_cell.angle_beta   90.00
_cell.angle_gamma   90.00
#
_symmetry.space_group_name_H-M   'P 1'
#
loop_
_entity.id
_entity.type
_entity.pdbx_description
1 polymer ?
#
loop_
_entity_poly.entity_id
_entity_poly.type
_entity_poly.pdbx_seq_one_letter_code
_entity_poly.pdbx_strand_id
1 'polypeptide(L)'
;MASVTRLEKRELMILREKWMGSMRISGHPTSITRDEFGRGIEEAAIADTDIEVLDRLFVMFDKMGDGFVNVREVTAALAALSTGTDMIKLHLALELYDINKTQKARAPEILFVLDAINNIAYWFGDPALSPEDLHAVVDDVYDAVTVTKDGYAQFDDLIPTILNHHLVSTFLQADASAIDGEGHTVGGGGGGTTIPSHQIKNTSTMSNTHTGVDDDASSITAPTVPPSTDRR
;
A
#
# COMPACT_ATOMS: atom_id res chain seq x y z
N MET A 1 -10.94 -13.24 5.04
CA MET A 1 -11.38 -12.00 4.37
C MET A 1 -12.80 -12.09 3.81
N ALA A 2 -13.83 -11.69 4.56
CA ALA A 2 -15.21 -11.69 4.05
C ALA A 2 -15.90 -10.34 4.30
N SER A 3 -16.50 -9.78 3.24
CA SER A 3 -17.68 -8.91 3.30
C SER A 3 -17.52 -7.42 3.65
N VAL A 4 -16.40 -6.76 3.36
CA VAL A 4 -16.37 -5.27 3.47
C VAL A 4 -16.66 -4.59 2.13
N THR A 5 -16.22 -5.19 1.01
CA THR A 5 -16.35 -4.59 -0.33
C THR A 5 -16.90 -5.58 -1.35
N ARG A 6 -17.66 -5.09 -2.33
CA ARG A 6 -18.23 -5.89 -3.44
C ARG A 6 -17.51 -5.65 -4.76
N LEU A 7 -16.20 -5.41 -4.69
CA LEU A 7 -15.37 -5.11 -5.86
C LEU A 7 -15.12 -6.36 -6.71
N GLU A 8 -15.65 -6.36 -7.93
CA GLU A 8 -15.43 -7.43 -8.90
C GLU A 8 -14.16 -7.20 -9.73
N LYS A 9 -13.55 -8.30 -10.20
CA LYS A 9 -12.41 -8.28 -11.13
C LYS A 9 -12.65 -7.35 -12.33
N ARG A 10 -13.88 -7.33 -12.86
CA ARG A 10 -14.27 -6.49 -13.99
C ARG A 10 -14.12 -5.00 -13.67
N GLU A 11 -14.63 -4.57 -12.53
CA GLU A 11 -14.61 -3.17 -12.09
C GLU A 11 -13.17 -2.71 -11.87
N LEU A 12 -12.35 -3.56 -11.22
CA LEU A 12 -10.93 -3.29 -11.00
C LEU A 12 -10.13 -3.18 -12.31
N MET A 13 -10.47 -4.00 -13.31
CA MET A 13 -9.86 -3.89 -14.64
C MET A 13 -10.24 -2.60 -15.36
N ILE A 14 -11.51 -2.18 -15.26
CA ILE A 14 -11.99 -0.92 -15.84
C ILE A 14 -11.28 0.25 -15.15
N LEU A 15 -11.27 0.29 -13.81
CA LEU A 15 -10.56 1.30 -13.03
C LEU A 15 -9.12 1.47 -13.49
N ARG A 16 -8.38 0.37 -13.54
CA ARG A 16 -6.99 0.34 -13.96
C ARG A 16 -6.83 0.90 -15.38
N GLU A 17 -7.68 0.50 -16.32
CA GLU A 17 -7.63 0.98 -17.70
C GLU A 17 -7.87 2.50 -17.77
N LYS A 18 -8.83 3.02 -17.00
CA LYS A 18 -9.14 4.46 -16.96
C LYS A 18 -8.03 5.28 -16.31
N TRP A 19 -7.44 4.77 -15.24
CA TRP A 19 -6.29 5.42 -14.60
C TRP A 19 -5.07 5.43 -15.50
N MET A 20 -4.75 4.34 -16.19
CA MET A 20 -3.69 4.32 -17.20
C MET A 20 -3.98 5.24 -18.39
N GLY A 21 -5.24 5.35 -18.80
CA GLY A 21 -5.69 6.31 -19.80
C GLY A 21 -5.44 7.75 -19.36
N SER A 22 -5.75 8.05 -18.10
CA SER A 22 -5.56 9.37 -17.49
C SER A 22 -4.08 9.73 -17.35
N MET A 23 -3.22 8.80 -16.92
CA MET A 23 -1.76 9.00 -16.86
C MET A 23 -1.14 9.45 -18.18
N ARG A 24 -1.62 8.88 -19.30
CA ARG A 24 -1.14 9.26 -20.63
C ARG A 24 -1.49 10.71 -20.98
N ILE A 25 -2.50 11.28 -20.33
CA ILE A 25 -3.02 12.63 -20.58
C ILE A 25 -2.41 13.63 -19.59
N SER A 26 -2.28 13.27 -18.30
CA SER A 26 -1.77 14.16 -17.26
C SER A 26 -0.24 14.32 -17.24
N GLY A 27 0.49 13.42 -17.91
CA GLY A 27 1.95 13.52 -18.02
C GLY A 27 2.72 12.89 -16.85
N HIS A 28 2.01 12.25 -15.91
CA HIS A 28 2.61 11.45 -14.84
C HIS A 28 2.57 9.96 -15.21
N PRO A 29 3.71 9.30 -15.46
CA PRO A 29 3.74 7.96 -16.05
C PRO A 29 3.39 6.83 -15.08
N THR A 30 3.33 7.08 -13.78
CA THR A 30 3.16 6.04 -12.74
C THR A 30 2.23 6.44 -11.59
N SER A 31 1.81 7.69 -11.51
CA SER A 31 0.97 8.21 -10.43
C SER A 31 -0.29 8.85 -10.98
N ILE A 32 -1.37 8.81 -10.20
CA ILE A 32 -2.62 9.52 -10.46
C ILE A 32 -2.94 10.47 -9.33
N THR A 33 -3.63 11.55 -9.68
CA THR A 33 -4.19 12.53 -8.75
C THR A 33 -5.51 12.05 -8.15
N ARG A 34 -5.95 12.69 -7.06
CA ARG A 34 -7.28 12.43 -6.46
C ARG A 34 -8.43 12.62 -7.46
N ASP A 35 -8.32 13.61 -8.34
CA ASP A 35 -9.32 13.87 -9.37
C ASP A 35 -9.39 12.72 -10.39
N GLU A 36 -8.25 12.18 -10.82
CA GLU A 36 -8.19 11.03 -11.72
C GLU A 36 -8.67 9.75 -11.04
N PHE A 37 -8.35 9.59 -9.76
CA PHE A 37 -8.83 8.48 -8.93
C PHE A 37 -10.36 8.47 -8.88
N GLY A 38 -10.97 9.60 -8.51
CA GLY A 38 -12.43 9.76 -8.44
C GLY A 38 -13.13 9.58 -9.80
N ARG A 39 -12.57 10.14 -10.88
CA ARG A 39 -13.12 9.93 -12.24
C ARG A 39 -13.13 8.46 -12.64
N GLY A 40 -12.08 7.70 -12.29
CA GLY A 40 -12.05 6.27 -12.56
C GLY A 40 -13.18 5.52 -11.84
N ILE A 41 -13.46 5.87 -10.58
CA ILE A 41 -14.51 5.25 -9.76
C ILE A 41 -15.89 5.52 -10.34
N GLU A 42 -16.17 6.77 -10.74
CA GLU A 42 -17.43 7.16 -11.38
C GLU A 42 -17.65 6.38 -12.68
N GLU A 43 -16.61 6.23 -13.50
CA GLU A 43 -16.69 5.48 -14.77
C GLU A 43 -16.79 3.96 -14.59
N ALA A 44 -16.21 3.42 -13.52
CA ALA A 44 -16.33 2.00 -13.18
C ALA A 44 -17.70 1.63 -12.60
N ALA A 45 -18.57 2.62 -12.36
CA ALA A 45 -19.92 2.46 -11.81
C ALA A 45 -19.93 1.67 -10.48
N ILE A 46 -18.92 1.90 -9.64
CA ILE A 46 -18.75 1.24 -8.36
C ILE A 46 -19.85 1.70 -7.40
N ALA A 47 -20.34 0.78 -6.56
CA ALA A 47 -21.38 1.08 -5.58
C ALA A 47 -20.92 2.14 -4.57
N ASP A 48 -21.83 3.06 -4.20
CA ASP A 48 -21.55 4.15 -3.24
C ASP A 48 -20.95 3.66 -1.91
N THR A 49 -21.30 2.44 -1.49
CA THR A 49 -20.75 1.79 -0.29
C THR A 49 -19.26 1.50 -0.40
N ASP A 50 -18.77 1.16 -1.59
CA ASP A 50 -17.37 0.88 -1.85
C ASP A 50 -16.58 2.20 -2.07
N ILE A 51 -17.24 3.28 -2.52
CA ILE A 51 -16.60 4.60 -2.72
C ILE A 51 -15.97 5.12 -1.43
N GLU A 52 -16.64 5.00 -0.28
CA GLU A 52 -16.07 5.41 1.00
C GLU A 52 -14.79 4.64 1.36
N VAL A 53 -14.76 3.35 1.02
CA VAL A 53 -13.60 2.49 1.25
C VAL A 53 -12.46 2.93 0.33
N LEU A 54 -12.75 3.15 -0.94
CA LEU A 54 -11.80 3.62 -1.94
C LEU A 54 -11.20 5.00 -1.59
N ASP A 55 -12.00 5.93 -1.06
CA ASP A 55 -11.52 7.24 -0.64
C ASP A 55 -10.56 7.14 0.56
N ARG A 56 -10.86 6.27 1.54
CA ARG A 56 -9.95 5.98 2.65
C ARG A 56 -8.65 5.34 2.18
N LEU A 57 -8.71 4.46 1.17
CA LEU A 57 -7.52 3.86 0.58
C LEU A 57 -6.64 4.90 -0.11
N PHE A 58 -7.24 5.86 -0.82
CA PHE A 58 -6.48 6.95 -1.43
C PHE A 58 -5.67 7.71 -0.38
N VAL A 59 -6.30 8.08 0.74
CA VAL A 59 -5.63 8.79 1.85
C VAL A 59 -4.53 7.94 2.48
N MET A 60 -4.72 6.62 2.56
CA MET A 60 -3.72 5.70 3.08
C MET A 60 -2.48 5.59 2.19
N PHE A 61 -2.66 5.55 0.87
CA PHE A 61 -1.55 5.49 -0.10
C PHE A 61 -0.86 6.84 -0.29
N ASP A 62 -1.57 7.95 -0.10
CA ASP A 62 -1.01 9.31 -0.12
C ASP A 62 -0.22 9.63 1.17
N LYS A 63 0.85 8.87 1.39
CA LYS A 63 1.73 9.01 2.58
C LYS A 63 2.39 10.39 2.65
N MET A 64 2.59 11.05 1.51
CA MET A 64 3.23 12.36 1.43
C MET A 64 2.24 13.53 1.51
N GLY A 65 0.94 13.26 1.41
CA GLY A 65 -0.09 14.30 1.37
C GLY A 65 0.04 15.22 0.15
N ASP A 66 0.70 14.75 -0.91
CA ASP A 66 0.93 15.50 -2.14
C ASP A 66 -0.23 15.32 -3.14
N GLY A 67 -1.19 14.44 -2.82
CA GLY A 67 -2.33 14.14 -3.65
C GLY A 67 -2.02 13.23 -4.82
N PHE A 68 -0.88 12.53 -4.80
CA PHE A 68 -0.48 11.57 -5.83
C PHE A 68 -0.34 10.16 -5.25
N VAL A 69 -0.93 9.19 -5.94
CA VAL A 69 -0.82 7.77 -5.56
C VAL A 69 -0.31 6.94 -6.73
N ASN A 70 0.54 5.95 -6.45
CA ASN A 70 1.04 5.05 -7.48
C ASN A 70 -0.04 4.06 -7.88
N VAL A 71 -0.44 4.05 -9.16
CA VAL A 71 -1.53 3.18 -9.62
C VAL A 71 -1.17 1.71 -9.52
N ARG A 72 0.10 1.34 -9.67
CA ARG A 72 0.49 -0.06 -9.51
C ARG A 72 0.25 -0.54 -8.08
N GLU A 73 0.57 0.31 -7.11
CA GLU A 73 0.38 0.03 -5.69
C GLU A 73 -1.10 -0.06 -5.35
N VAL A 74 -1.85 0.98 -5.68
CA VAL A 74 -3.29 1.08 -5.39
C VAL A 74 -4.05 -0.06 -6.07
N THR A 75 -3.76 -0.37 -7.33
CA THR A 75 -4.51 -1.41 -8.06
C THR A 75 -4.18 -2.82 -7.52
N ALA A 76 -2.91 -3.08 -7.17
CA ALA A 76 -2.53 -4.35 -6.54
C ALA A 76 -3.22 -4.53 -5.19
N ALA A 77 -3.30 -3.46 -4.41
CA ALA A 77 -3.90 -3.48 -3.09
C ALA A 77 -5.44 -3.62 -3.18
N LEU A 78 -6.09 -2.96 -4.14
CA LEU A 78 -7.52 -3.14 -4.42
C LEU A 78 -7.89 -4.57 -4.80
N ALA A 79 -6.97 -5.31 -5.43
CA ALA A 79 -7.17 -6.71 -5.75
C ALA A 79 -7.34 -7.59 -4.49
N ALA A 80 -6.67 -7.25 -3.39
CA ALA A 80 -6.81 -7.97 -2.12
C ALA A 80 -8.20 -7.78 -1.50
N LEU A 81 -8.83 -6.63 -1.74
CA LEU A 81 -10.19 -6.32 -1.33
C LEU A 81 -11.26 -6.94 -2.22
N SER A 82 -10.87 -7.55 -3.34
CA SER A 82 -11.81 -8.30 -4.16
C SER A 82 -12.28 -9.58 -3.45
N THR A 83 -13.49 -10.01 -3.79
CA THR A 83 -14.09 -11.24 -3.25
C THR A 83 -13.47 -12.48 -3.90
N GLY A 84 -13.00 -13.44 -3.10
CA GLY A 84 -12.45 -14.70 -3.59
C GLY A 84 -11.53 -15.37 -2.58
N THR A 85 -11.00 -16.54 -2.95
CA THR A 85 -9.93 -17.22 -2.20
C THR A 85 -8.62 -16.41 -2.29
N ASP A 86 -7.74 -16.52 -1.29
CA ASP A 86 -6.44 -15.83 -1.26
C ASP A 86 -5.62 -16.06 -2.54
N MET A 87 -5.73 -17.25 -3.13
CA MET A 87 -5.15 -17.56 -4.44
C MET A 87 -5.68 -16.68 -5.57
N ILE A 88 -7.00 -16.50 -5.65
CA ILE A 88 -7.64 -15.68 -6.69
C ILE A 88 -7.27 -14.21 -6.49
N LYS A 89 -7.23 -13.75 -5.24
CA LYS A 89 -6.86 -12.38 -4.89
C LYS A 89 -5.41 -12.08 -5.26
N LEU A 90 -4.48 -12.97 -4.90
CA LEU A 90 -3.07 -12.81 -5.22
C LEU A 90 -2.83 -12.86 -6.73
N HIS A 91 -3.50 -13.78 -7.44
CA HIS A 91 -3.48 -13.83 -8.90
C HIS A 91 -3.98 -12.51 -9.51
N LEU A 92 -5.10 -11.99 -9.01
CA LEU A 92 -5.68 -10.74 -9.50
C LEU A 92 -4.76 -9.55 -9.23
N ALA A 93 -4.09 -9.50 -8.07
CA ALA A 93 -3.14 -8.44 -7.73
C ALA A 93 -1.95 -8.41 -8.70
N LEU A 94 -1.39 -9.57 -8.99
CA LEU A 94 -0.28 -9.72 -9.93
C LEU A 94 -0.70 -9.40 -11.36
N GLU A 95 -1.90 -9.83 -11.77
CA GLU A 95 -2.47 -9.52 -13.09
C GLU A 95 -2.74 -8.01 -13.27
N LEU A 96 -3.15 -7.32 -12.21
CA LEU A 96 -3.38 -5.88 -12.23
C LEU A 96 -2.07 -5.08 -12.20
N TYR A 97 -1.05 -5.59 -11.50
CA TYR A 97 0.29 -5.00 -11.49
C TYR A 97 0.99 -5.15 -12.85
N ASP A 98 0.84 -6.30 -13.51
CA ASP A 98 1.50 -6.61 -14.78
C ASP A 98 0.87 -5.88 -15.97
N ILE A 99 1.34 -4.65 -16.21
CA ILE A 99 0.79 -3.81 -17.25
C ILE A 99 0.96 -4.41 -18.65
N ASN A 100 2.07 -5.08 -18.86
CA ASN A 100 2.45 -5.63 -20.16
C ASN A 100 1.86 -7.02 -20.41
N LYS A 101 1.07 -7.57 -19.47
CA LYS A 101 0.51 -8.94 -19.53
C LYS A 101 1.60 -9.98 -19.84
N THR A 102 2.78 -9.78 -19.26
CA THR A 102 3.92 -10.66 -19.41
C THR A 102 3.81 -11.95 -18.60
N GLN A 103 2.87 -12.02 -17.65
CA GLN A 103 2.61 -13.14 -16.73
C GLN A 103 3.86 -13.57 -15.94
N LYS A 104 4.77 -12.63 -15.74
CA LYS A 104 6.04 -12.84 -15.05
C LYS A 104 6.43 -11.57 -14.29
N ALA A 105 7.11 -11.76 -13.17
CA ALA A 105 7.64 -10.66 -12.38
C ALA A 105 9.03 -11.01 -11.83
N ARG A 106 9.72 -10.00 -11.33
CA ARG A 106 10.97 -10.12 -10.58
C ARG A 106 10.73 -10.05 -9.08
N ALA A 107 11.69 -10.52 -8.29
CA ALA A 107 11.65 -10.47 -6.83
C ALA A 107 11.22 -9.10 -6.26
N PRO A 108 11.83 -7.96 -6.66
CA PRO A 108 11.42 -6.65 -6.15
C PRO A 108 9.99 -6.24 -6.56
N GLU A 109 9.48 -6.75 -7.67
CA GLU A 109 8.12 -6.46 -8.13
C GLU A 109 7.08 -7.25 -7.31
N ILE A 110 7.37 -8.52 -7.01
CA ILE A 110 6.53 -9.34 -6.13
C ILE A 110 6.52 -8.78 -4.72
N LEU A 111 7.69 -8.40 -4.20
CA LEU A 111 7.80 -7.76 -2.90
C LEU A 111 6.95 -6.48 -2.82
N PHE A 112 6.98 -5.63 -3.84
CA PHE A 112 6.18 -4.42 -3.89
C PHE A 112 4.67 -4.71 -3.88
N VAL A 113 4.21 -5.71 -4.65
CA VAL A 113 2.80 -6.13 -4.67
C VAL A 113 2.37 -6.70 -3.31
N LEU A 114 3.19 -7.58 -2.74
CA LEU A 114 2.91 -8.18 -1.45
C LEU A 114 2.89 -7.12 -0.33
N ASP A 115 3.78 -6.13 -0.37
CA ASP A 115 3.81 -5.05 0.62
C ASP A 115 2.55 -4.18 0.53
N ALA A 116 2.09 -3.87 -0.68
CA ALA A 116 0.84 -3.13 -0.89
C ALA A 116 -0.38 -3.89 -0.33
N ILE A 117 -0.45 -5.21 -0.55
CA ILE A 117 -1.51 -6.08 -0.01
C ILE A 117 -1.42 -6.14 1.52
N ASN A 118 -0.21 -6.32 2.05
CA ASN A 118 0.05 -6.45 3.49
C ASN A 118 -0.28 -5.16 4.25
N ASN A 119 0.04 -4.00 3.67
CA ASN A 119 -0.33 -2.69 4.21
C ASN A 119 -1.85 -2.55 4.33
N ILE A 120 -2.61 -2.94 3.28
CA ILE A 120 -4.08 -2.90 3.33
C ILE A 120 -4.61 -3.89 4.37
N ALA A 121 -4.12 -5.13 4.39
CA ALA A 121 -4.55 -6.13 5.35
C ALA A 121 -4.40 -5.60 6.79
N TYR A 122 -3.22 -5.06 7.11
CA TYR A 122 -2.95 -4.41 8.39
C TYR A 122 -3.95 -3.30 8.73
N TRP A 123 -4.28 -2.46 7.73
CA TRP A 123 -5.20 -1.35 7.91
C TRP A 123 -6.63 -1.80 8.23
N PHE A 124 -7.08 -2.92 7.65
CA PHE A 124 -8.38 -3.52 7.96
C PHE A 124 -8.38 -4.34 9.26
N GLY A 125 -7.24 -4.39 9.97
CA GLY A 125 -7.10 -5.13 11.21
C GLY A 125 -6.87 -6.63 11.01
N ASP A 126 -6.63 -7.06 9.77
CA ASP A 126 -6.08 -8.39 9.54
C ASP A 126 -4.64 -8.40 10.08
N PRO A 127 -4.14 -9.57 10.50
CA PRO A 127 -2.74 -9.66 10.85
C PRO A 127 -1.88 -9.23 9.63
N ALA A 128 -0.63 -8.86 9.83
CA ALA A 128 0.26 -8.53 8.72
C ALA A 128 1.63 -9.10 8.97
N LEU A 129 2.30 -9.54 7.91
CA LEU A 129 3.69 -9.97 7.96
C LEU A 129 4.57 -8.74 8.19
N SER A 130 5.68 -8.90 8.92
CA SER A 130 6.66 -7.82 8.99
C SER A 130 7.34 -7.65 7.62
N PRO A 131 7.87 -6.45 7.31
CA PRO A 131 8.64 -6.28 6.08
C PRO A 131 9.82 -7.25 5.97
N GLU A 132 10.48 -7.57 7.09
CA GLU A 132 11.58 -8.53 7.12
C GLU A 132 11.11 -9.95 6.75
N ASP A 133 9.98 -10.39 7.30
CA ASP A 133 9.37 -11.67 6.96
C ASP A 133 8.92 -11.69 5.49
N LEU A 134 8.39 -10.57 4.99
CA LEU A 134 7.95 -10.46 3.60
C LEU A 134 9.12 -10.62 2.61
N HIS A 135 10.25 -10.00 2.92
CA HIS A 135 11.49 -10.17 2.16
C HIS A 135 11.95 -11.63 2.19
N ALA A 136 11.95 -12.26 3.37
CA ALA A 136 12.32 -13.67 3.52
C ALA A 136 11.41 -14.60 2.69
N VAL A 137 10.08 -14.37 2.71
CA VAL A 137 9.12 -15.11 1.88
C VAL A 137 9.48 -14.98 0.40
N VAL A 138 9.75 -13.76 -0.07
CA VAL A 138 10.06 -13.54 -1.49
C VAL A 138 11.38 -14.20 -1.88
N ASP A 139 12.41 -14.10 -1.06
CA ASP A 139 13.71 -14.73 -1.32
C ASP A 139 13.57 -16.27 -1.37
N ASP A 140 12.91 -16.86 -0.37
CA ASP A 140 12.67 -18.31 -0.30
C ASP A 140 11.82 -18.82 -1.48
N VAL A 141 10.80 -18.04 -1.90
CA VAL A 141 9.96 -18.36 -3.07
C VAL A 141 10.78 -18.31 -4.35
N TYR A 142 11.64 -17.31 -4.53
CA TYR A 142 12.48 -17.18 -5.72
C TYR A 142 13.58 -18.23 -5.79
N ASP A 143 14.06 -18.72 -4.64
CA ASP A 143 14.98 -19.86 -4.57
C ASP A 143 14.27 -21.19 -4.89
N ALA A 144 12.99 -21.32 -4.55
CA ALA A 144 12.19 -22.52 -4.81
C ALA A 144 11.64 -22.60 -6.26
N VAL A 145 11.43 -21.46 -6.93
CA VAL A 145 10.84 -21.38 -8.27
C VAL A 145 11.92 -21.34 -9.36
N THR A 146 11.60 -21.85 -10.56
CA THR A 146 12.50 -21.74 -11.71
C THR A 146 12.52 -20.31 -12.24
N VAL A 147 13.60 -19.59 -11.95
CA VAL A 147 13.81 -18.23 -12.45
C VAL A 147 14.48 -18.27 -13.83
N THR A 148 13.96 -17.48 -14.77
CA THR A 148 14.57 -17.28 -16.09
C THR A 148 15.93 -16.59 -15.93
N LYS A 149 16.84 -16.75 -16.90
CA LYS A 149 18.16 -16.07 -16.92
C LYS A 149 18.09 -14.55 -16.73
N ASP A 150 16.96 -13.95 -17.07
CA ASP A 150 16.69 -12.51 -16.96
C ASP A 150 16.11 -12.10 -15.59
N GLY A 151 16.01 -13.02 -14.62
CA GLY A 151 15.52 -12.77 -13.27
C GLY A 151 13.99 -12.79 -13.12
N TYR A 152 13.26 -13.35 -14.09
CA TYR A 152 11.80 -13.42 -14.08
C TYR A 152 11.29 -14.80 -13.66
N ALA A 153 10.27 -14.82 -12.81
CA ALA A 153 9.50 -16.00 -12.44
C ALA A 153 8.04 -15.86 -12.92
N GLN A 154 7.42 -16.99 -13.29
CA GLN A 154 6.04 -17.02 -13.80
C GLN A 154 5.03 -16.98 -12.65
N PHE A 155 3.87 -16.35 -12.87
CA PHE A 155 2.83 -16.23 -11.85
C PHE A 155 2.26 -17.59 -11.42
N ASP A 156 2.09 -18.52 -12.37
CA ASP A 156 1.57 -19.86 -12.09
C ASP A 156 2.45 -20.66 -11.12
N ASP A 157 3.75 -20.40 -11.09
CA ASP A 157 4.69 -21.04 -10.16
C ASP A 157 4.83 -20.23 -8.86
N LEU A 158 4.83 -18.89 -8.95
CA LEU A 158 4.98 -18.00 -7.80
C LEU A 158 3.80 -18.09 -6.83
N ILE A 159 2.57 -17.98 -7.34
CA ILE A 159 1.34 -17.94 -6.52
C ILE A 159 1.21 -19.18 -5.61
N PRO A 160 1.27 -20.43 -6.11
CA PRO A 160 1.16 -21.59 -5.25
C PRO A 160 2.35 -21.72 -4.30
N THR A 161 3.55 -21.27 -4.68
CA THR A 161 4.73 -21.30 -3.81
C THR A 161 4.60 -20.32 -2.65
N ILE A 162 4.10 -19.10 -2.91
CA ILE A 162 3.83 -18.09 -1.87
C ILE A 162 2.78 -18.61 -0.88
N LEU A 163 1.68 -19.21 -1.37
CA LEU A 163 0.61 -19.71 -0.51
C LEU A 163 1.04 -20.90 0.35
N ASN A 164 1.89 -21.78 -0.18
CA ASN A 164 2.44 -22.93 0.55
C ASN A 164 3.62 -22.56 1.46
N HIS A 165 4.06 -21.29 1.45
CA HIS A 165 5.16 -20.85 2.30
C HIS A 165 4.77 -20.93 3.77
N HIS A 166 5.63 -21.52 4.61
CA HIS A 166 5.34 -21.76 6.03
C HIS A 166 4.93 -20.49 6.82
N LEU A 167 5.51 -19.33 6.51
CA LEU A 167 5.14 -18.05 7.13
C LEU A 167 3.72 -17.61 6.72
N VAL A 168 3.39 -17.74 5.43
CA VAL A 168 2.07 -17.38 4.89
C VAL A 168 1.01 -18.38 5.34
N SER A 169 1.31 -19.68 5.36
CA SER A 169 0.41 -20.73 5.83
C SER A 169 0.13 -20.61 7.33
N THR A 170 1.15 -20.33 8.15
CA THR A 170 0.98 -20.07 9.59
C THR A 170 0.09 -18.85 9.82
N PHE A 171 0.29 -17.83 8.99
CA PHE A 171 -0.45 -16.59 9.03
C PHE A 171 -1.93 -16.76 8.61
N LEU A 172 -2.20 -17.50 7.51
CA LEU A 172 -3.55 -17.81 7.06
C LEU A 172 -4.28 -18.80 7.99
N GLN A 173 -3.55 -19.70 8.65
CA GLN A 173 -4.12 -20.63 9.65
C GLN A 173 -4.40 -19.97 11.01
N ALA A 174 -3.69 -18.89 11.37
CA ALA A 174 -3.95 -18.16 12.61
C ALA A 174 -5.40 -17.63 12.68
N ASP A 175 -5.97 -17.23 11.54
CA ASP A 175 -7.37 -16.80 11.40
C ASP A 175 -8.37 -17.97 11.63
N ALA A 176 -8.00 -19.20 11.23
CA ALA A 176 -8.85 -20.38 11.42
C ALA A 176 -8.84 -20.92 12.86
N SER A 177 -7.78 -20.70 13.63
CA SER A 177 -7.69 -21.20 15.01
C SER A 177 -8.42 -20.34 16.05
N ALA A 178 -8.87 -19.14 15.69
CA ALA A 178 -9.60 -18.23 16.59
C ALA A 178 -11.11 -18.52 16.68
N ILE A 179 -11.64 -19.45 15.87
CA ILE A 179 -13.07 -19.83 15.85
C ILE A 179 -13.37 -21.15 16.58
N ASP A 180 -12.34 -21.86 17.04
CA ASP A 180 -12.47 -23.21 17.59
C ASP A 180 -12.00 -23.27 19.06
N GLY A 181 -12.64 -22.48 19.94
CA GLY A 181 -12.26 -22.39 21.34
C GLY A 181 -13.34 -21.90 22.30
N GLU A 182 -14.18 -22.83 22.74
CA GLU A 182 -14.93 -22.83 24.02
C GLU A 182 -16.29 -22.14 24.12
N GLY A 183 -17.33 -22.88 23.72
CA GLY A 183 -18.59 -22.92 24.45
C GLY A 183 -18.60 -24.05 25.49
N HIS A 184 -19.14 -23.76 26.69
CA HIS A 184 -19.41 -24.65 27.86
C HIS A 184 -18.20 -24.83 28.83
N THR A 185 -18.17 -24.41 30.11
CA THR A 185 -19.20 -24.23 31.17
C THR A 185 -18.72 -23.35 32.35
N VAL A 186 -19.67 -22.58 32.92
CA VAL A 186 -19.93 -22.28 34.36
C VAL A 186 -18.78 -21.84 35.30
N GLY A 187 -18.97 -20.67 35.92
CA GLY A 187 -18.47 -20.39 37.28
C GLY A 187 -18.08 -18.93 37.51
N GLY A 188 -18.90 -18.19 38.27
CA GLY A 188 -18.71 -16.76 38.51
C GLY A 188 -17.57 -16.38 39.46
N GLY A 189 -17.31 -15.08 39.55
CA GLY A 189 -16.44 -14.47 40.57
C GLY A 189 -15.92 -13.11 40.10
N GLY A 190 -16.40 -12.04 40.74
CA GLY A 190 -16.05 -10.66 40.40
C GLY A 190 -14.69 -10.18 40.93
N GLY A 191 -14.44 -8.89 40.68
CA GLY A 191 -13.24 -8.13 41.06
C GLY A 191 -12.42 -7.83 39.81
N GLY A 192 -12.11 -6.60 39.42
CA GLY A 192 -11.92 -5.38 40.20
C GLY A 192 -10.71 -4.69 39.56
N THR A 193 -10.94 -3.50 38.99
CA THR A 193 -10.04 -2.35 38.81
C THR A 193 -8.53 -2.60 38.96
N THR A 194 -7.72 -2.28 37.94
CA THR A 194 -6.74 -1.15 37.96
C THR A 194 -5.83 -1.10 36.73
N ILE A 195 -5.77 0.09 36.13
CA ILE A 195 -4.76 0.57 35.21
C ILE A 195 -3.54 1.01 36.03
N PRO A 196 -2.28 0.74 35.62
CA PRO A 196 -1.13 1.47 36.14
C PRO A 196 -0.62 2.51 35.12
N SER A 197 -0.90 3.78 35.41
CA SER A 197 -0.13 4.93 34.91
C SER A 197 1.12 5.08 35.79
N HIS A 198 2.31 5.05 35.20
CA HIS A 198 3.53 5.48 35.89
C HIS A 198 4.05 6.79 35.32
N GLN A 199 4.03 7.80 36.20
CA GLN A 199 4.61 9.13 36.02
C GLN A 199 6.12 9.07 35.82
N ILE A 200 6.62 9.96 34.95
CA ILE A 200 7.97 10.51 35.05
C ILE A 200 7.80 12.00 35.40
N LYS A 201 8.26 12.37 36.60
CA LYS A 201 8.48 13.75 37.05
C LYS A 201 9.98 13.99 37.19
N ASN A 202 10.33 15.27 37.15
CA ASN A 202 11.61 15.93 37.45
C ASN A 202 12.51 16.18 36.25
N THR A 203 13.14 17.35 36.06
CA THR A 203 13.22 18.61 36.85
C THR A 203 13.88 19.66 35.96
N SER A 204 13.40 20.90 36.00
CA SER A 204 14.09 22.08 35.45
C SER A 204 15.34 22.42 36.27
N THR A 205 16.41 22.84 35.60
CA THR A 205 17.38 23.80 36.18
C THR A 205 17.88 24.75 35.08
N MET A 206 17.91 26.04 35.42
CA MET A 206 18.20 27.19 34.58
C MET A 206 19.70 27.52 34.48
N SER A 207 19.99 28.43 33.54
CA SER A 207 21.13 29.35 33.44
C SER A 207 22.39 28.78 32.75
N ASN A 208 23.09 29.48 31.86
CA ASN A 208 23.31 30.93 31.75
C ASN A 208 23.95 31.30 30.38
N THR A 209 23.69 32.52 29.87
CA THR A 209 24.60 33.50 29.19
C THR A 209 25.51 33.06 28.02
N HIS A 210 25.90 33.84 27.01
CA HIS A 210 25.81 35.25 26.56
C HIS A 210 26.70 35.32 25.28
N THR A 211 26.71 36.46 24.57
CA THR A 211 27.47 36.82 23.34
C THR A 211 26.84 36.31 22.03
N GLY A 212 26.35 37.09 21.07
CA GLY A 212 26.43 38.54 20.82
C GLY A 212 27.54 38.86 19.81
N VAL A 213 27.19 38.98 18.51
CA VAL A 213 27.81 39.77 17.42
C VAL A 213 26.73 39.84 16.30
N ASP A 214 26.11 40.98 16.00
CA ASP A 214 26.47 41.99 14.97
C ASP A 214 26.65 41.35 13.57
N ASP A 215 26.30 41.91 12.42
CA ASP A 215 25.62 43.12 11.97
C ASP A 215 25.44 42.93 10.44
N ASP A 216 24.75 43.90 9.84
CA ASP A 216 24.93 44.35 8.46
C ASP A 216 24.20 43.66 7.29
N ALA A 217 23.30 44.49 6.76
CA ALA A 217 22.68 44.45 5.46
C ALA A 217 23.69 44.58 4.32
N SER A 218 23.37 43.96 3.18
CA SER A 218 23.83 44.39 1.85
C SER A 218 22.85 43.80 0.84
N SER A 219 21.81 44.53 0.45
CA SER A 219 21.79 45.45 -0.70
C SER A 219 21.96 44.76 -2.06
N ILE A 220 20.86 44.78 -2.83
CA ILE A 220 20.78 45.32 -4.19
C ILE A 220 21.82 44.80 -5.19
N THR A 221 21.40 44.02 -6.19
CA THR A 221 21.55 44.44 -7.61
C THR A 221 20.74 43.56 -8.57
N ALA A 222 19.74 44.16 -9.21
CA ALA A 222 19.36 43.81 -10.57
C ALA A 222 20.39 44.41 -11.54
N PRO A 223 20.72 43.71 -12.63
CA PRO A 223 20.65 44.32 -13.97
C PRO A 223 20.24 43.26 -15.03
N THR A 224 19.88 43.49 -16.29
CA THR A 224 19.61 44.63 -17.16
C THR A 224 19.22 43.97 -18.50
N VAL A 225 18.08 44.33 -19.09
CA VAL A 225 17.75 44.08 -20.51
C VAL A 225 18.59 45.04 -21.37
N PRO A 226 19.16 44.64 -22.52
CA PRO A 226 18.69 45.13 -23.85
C PRO A 226 19.06 44.17 -25.03
N PRO A 227 18.96 44.56 -26.33
CA PRO A 227 17.72 44.64 -27.11
C PRO A 227 17.79 43.88 -28.47
N SER A 228 16.62 43.75 -29.12
CA SER A 228 16.36 43.66 -30.57
C SER A 228 17.24 42.81 -31.50
N THR A 229 16.63 41.85 -32.21
CA THR A 229 16.86 41.71 -33.66
C THR A 229 15.62 41.13 -34.34
N ASP A 230 14.87 42.03 -34.98
CA ASP A 230 14.02 41.77 -36.14
C ASP A 230 14.84 41.10 -37.25
N ARG A 231 14.39 39.96 -37.78
CA ARG A 231 14.78 39.52 -39.14
C ARG A 231 13.84 38.44 -39.69
N ARG A 232 13.01 38.90 -40.63
CA ARG A 232 12.49 38.25 -41.85
C ARG A 232 11.61 37.02 -41.73
#